data_AF-A0A0A7V0A6-F1
#
_entry.id   AF-A0A0A7V0A6-F1
#
_cell.length_a   1.000
_cell.length_b   1.000
_cell.length_c   1.000
_cell.angle_alpha   90.00
_cell.angle_beta   90.00
_cell.angle_gamma   90.00
#
_symmetry.space_group_name_H-M   'P 1'
#
loop_
_entity.id
_entity.type
_entity.pdbx_description
1 polymer ?
#
loop_
_entity_poly.entity_id
_entity_poly.type
_entity_poly.pdbx_seq_one_letter_code
_entity_poly.pdbx_strand_id
1 'polypeptide(L)'
;MKILVDEMDDGMDERLIQLGYDAYSVKKLRTEGKKLHTDYSVINYAKENDMILITRDTESGQACEENGLPCILLDNNEIFKIVTEKLKNF
;
A
#
# COMPACT_ATOMS: atom_id res chain seq x y z
N MET A 1 -3.69 13.70 -3.05
CA MET A 1 -3.66 12.43 -2.29
C MET A 1 -2.45 11.65 -2.78
N LYS A 2 -1.52 11.30 -1.90
CA LYS A 2 -0.31 10.55 -2.25
C LYS A 2 -0.47 9.10 -1.83
N ILE A 3 -0.01 8.18 -2.67
CA ILE A 3 -0.12 6.74 -2.44
C ILE A 3 1.29 6.16 -2.36
N LEU A 4 1.55 5.36 -1.34
CA LEU A 4 2.74 4.55 -1.25
C LEU A 4 2.35 3.09 -1.42
N VAL A 5 2.92 2.44 -2.43
CA VAL A 5 2.72 1.02 -2.72
C VAL A 5 3.86 0.23 -2.10
N ASP A 6 3.51 -0.78 -1.32
CA ASP A 6 4.46 -1.71 -0.72
C ASP A 6 5.41 -2.35 -1.76
N GLU A 7 6.60 -2.76 -1.33
CA GLU A 7 7.62 -3.35 -2.20
C GLU A 7 7.11 -4.59 -2.96
N MET A 8 6.28 -5.41 -2.31
CA MET A 8 5.75 -6.65 -2.89
C MET A 8 4.69 -6.40 -3.98
N ASP A 9 4.25 -5.16 -4.13
CA ASP A 9 3.21 -4.70 -5.05
C ASP A 9 3.74 -3.72 -6.12
N ASP A 10 5.06 -3.67 -6.32
CA ASP A 10 5.72 -2.87 -7.36
C ASP A 10 5.06 -3.02 -8.74
N GLY A 11 4.86 -1.89 -9.43
CA GLY A 11 4.11 -1.80 -10.67
C GLY A 11 2.64 -1.42 -10.49
N MET A 12 2.06 -1.59 -9.30
CA MET A 12 0.73 -1.03 -9.00
C MET A 12 0.77 0.51 -9.00
N ASP A 13 1.87 1.10 -8.55
CA ASP A 13 2.12 2.54 -8.61
C ASP A 13 2.01 3.07 -10.05
N GLU A 14 2.58 2.38 -11.03
CA GLU A 14 2.51 2.78 -12.45
C GLU A 14 1.08 2.75 -12.98
N ARG A 15 0.32 1.71 -12.63
CA ARG A 15 -1.10 1.59 -13.02
C ARG A 15 -1.94 2.69 -12.39
N LEU A 16 -1.66 3.04 -11.12
CA LEU A 16 -2.32 4.16 -10.44
C LEU A 16 -1.96 5.50 -11.10
N ILE A 17 -0.69 5.71 -11.46
CA ILE A 17 -0.23 6.91 -12.19
C ILE A 17 -0.96 7.03 -13.53
N GLN A 18 -1.09 5.94 -14.29
CA GLN A 18 -1.82 5.92 -15.56
C GLN A 18 -3.30 6.30 -15.40
N LEU A 19 -3.89 6.06 -14.22
CA LEU A 19 -5.24 6.45 -13.86
C LEU A 19 -5.34 7.88 -13.29
N GLY A 20 -4.21 8.61 -13.18
CA GLY A 20 -4.14 10.00 -12.72
C GLY A 20 -3.86 10.19 -11.23
N TYR A 21 -3.45 9.14 -10.51
CA TYR A 21 -3.07 9.23 -9.09
C TYR A 21 -1.58 9.61 -8.91
N ASP A 22 -1.27 10.28 -7.80
CA ASP A 22 0.10 10.55 -7.35
C ASP A 22 0.58 9.35 -6.49
N ALA A 23 1.22 8.37 -7.13
CA ALA A 23 1.60 7.10 -6.51
C ALA A 23 3.11 6.83 -6.61
N TYR A 24 3.64 6.12 -5.62
CA TYR A 24 5.06 5.82 -5.45
C TYR A 24 5.23 4.35 -5.05
N SER A 25 6.32 3.72 -5.49
CA SER A 25 6.70 2.37 -5.08
C SER A 25 7.83 2.43 -4.04
N VAL A 26 7.67 1.70 -2.92
CA VAL A 26 8.73 1.53 -1.91
C VAL A 26 10.01 1.01 -2.56
N LYS A 27 9.89 0.05 -3.49
CA LYS A 27 11.03 -0.53 -4.21
C LYS A 27 11.80 0.52 -5.01
N LYS A 28 11.09 1.40 -5.74
CA LYS A 28 11.71 2.48 -6.52
C LYS A 28 12.35 3.53 -5.62
N LEU A 29 11.66 3.95 -4.56
CA LEU A 29 12.21 4.88 -3.58
C LEU A 29 13.48 4.35 -2.89
N ARG A 30 13.57 3.03 -2.63
CA ARG A 30 14.81 2.40 -2.15
C ARG A 30 15.94 2.50 -3.17
N THR A 31 15.66 2.31 -4.46
CA THR A 31 16.67 2.47 -5.52
C THR A 31 17.15 3.92 -5.66
N GLU A 32 16.32 4.90 -5.28
CA GLU A 32 16.69 6.32 -5.18
C GLU A 32 17.45 6.66 -3.89
N GLY A 33 17.75 5.66 -3.04
CA GLY A 33 18.53 5.82 -1.81
C GLY A 33 17.72 6.16 -0.56
N LYS A 34 16.38 6.08 -0.60
CA LYS A 34 15.55 6.23 0.60
C LYS A 34 15.71 5.03 1.54
N LYS A 35 15.85 5.30 2.84
CA LYS A 35 16.02 4.28 3.89
C LYS A 35 14.67 3.68 4.29
N LEU A 36 14.12 2.82 3.42
CA LEU A 36 12.80 2.20 3.60
C LEU A 36 12.89 0.69 3.81
N HIS A 37 13.88 0.20 4.55
CA HIS A 37 14.25 -1.23 4.62
C HIS A 37 13.39 -2.08 5.57
N THR A 38 12.58 -1.46 6.41
CA THR A 38 11.73 -2.15 7.39
C THR A 38 10.30 -1.62 7.31
N ASP A 39 9.34 -2.42 7.75
CA ASP A 39 7.92 -2.04 7.78
C ASP A 39 7.71 -0.74 8.58
N TYR A 40 8.38 -0.64 9.74
CA TYR A 40 8.40 0.58 10.55
C TYR A 40 8.88 1.82 9.76
N SER A 41 9.95 1.70 8.96
CA SER A 41 10.46 2.82 8.15
C SER A 41 9.51 3.19 7.00
N VAL A 42 8.82 2.21 6.41
CA VAL A 42 7.83 2.42 5.34
C VAL A 42 6.59 3.13 5.90
N ILE A 43 6.05 2.63 7.01
CA ILE A 43 4.89 3.20 7.71
C ILE A 43 5.18 4.63 8.14
N ASN A 44 6.34 4.89 8.76
CA ASN A 44 6.70 6.25 9.15
C ASN A 44 6.89 7.17 7.96
N TYR A 45 7.51 6.68 6.87
CA TYR A 45 7.65 7.49 5.67
C TYR A 45 6.29 7.87 5.08
N ALA A 46 5.35 6.93 5.01
CA ALA A 46 3.98 7.23 4.58
C ALA A 46 3.32 8.27 5.49
N LYS A 47 3.47 8.13 6.80
CA LYS A 47 2.93 9.05 7.81
C LYS A 47 3.51 10.46 7.69
N GLU A 48 4.83 10.58 7.63
CA GLU A 48 5.55 11.87 7.53
C GLU A 48 5.27 12.62 6.23
N ASN A 49 4.83 11.91 5.19
CA ASN A 49 4.57 12.47 3.87
C ASN A 49 3.07 12.51 3.50
N ASP A 50 2.17 12.34 4.49
CA ASP A 50 0.71 12.33 4.32
C ASP A 50 0.23 11.39 3.20
N MET A 51 0.79 10.18 3.16
CA MET A 51 0.51 9.16 2.15
C MET A 51 -0.42 8.09 2.67
N ILE A 52 -1.19 7.48 1.76
CA ILE A 52 -1.93 6.25 2.02
C ILE A 52 -1.02 5.08 1.66
N LEU A 53 -0.78 4.18 2.61
CA LEU A 53 -0.05 2.94 2.33
C LEU A 53 -1.00 1.90 1.70
N ILE A 54 -0.60 1.27 0.61
CA ILE A 54 -1.25 0.07 0.06
C ILE A 54 -0.31 -1.11 0.30
N THR A 55 -0.79 -2.12 1.03
CA THR A 55 0.01 -3.30 1.34
C THR A 55 -0.85 -4.56 1.40
N ARG A 56 -0.24 -5.71 1.12
CA ARG A 56 -0.81 -7.04 1.38
C ARG A 56 -0.34 -7.65 2.70
N ASP A 57 0.63 -7.02 3.36
CA ASP A 57 1.14 -7.47 4.64
C ASP A 57 0.20 -7.08 5.78
N THR A 58 -0.36 -8.09 6.44
CA THR A 58 -1.28 -7.93 7.56
C THR A 58 -0.61 -7.25 8.75
N GLU A 59 0.67 -7.51 9.01
CA GLU A 59 1.39 -6.89 10.14
C GLU A 59 1.52 -5.39 9.91
N SER A 60 1.94 -4.98 8.71
CA SER A 60 1.95 -3.57 8.31
C SER A 60 0.57 -2.93 8.34
N GLY A 61 -0.47 -3.63 7.89
CA GLY A 61 -1.86 -3.16 7.93
C GLY A 61 -2.36 -2.89 9.36
N GLN A 62 -2.13 -3.83 10.28
CA GLN A 62 -2.48 -3.67 11.70
C GLN A 62 -1.72 -2.52 12.34
N ALA A 63 -0.41 -2.42 12.07
CA ALA A 63 0.39 -1.31 12.57
C ALA A 63 -0.12 0.05 12.07
N CYS A 64 -0.61 0.13 10.84
CA CYS A 64 -1.23 1.36 10.33
C CYS A 64 -2.49 1.74 11.13
N GLU A 65 -3.38 0.77 11.39
CA GLU A 65 -4.60 0.97 12.17
C GLU A 65 -4.28 1.45 13.60
N GLU A 66 -3.36 0.78 14.29
CA GLU A 66 -2.92 1.15 15.64
C GLU A 66 -2.31 2.55 15.71
N ASN A 67 -1.65 3.00 14.64
CA ASN A 67 -0.96 4.29 14.58
C ASN A 67 -1.77 5.41 13.92
N GLY A 68 -3.03 5.14 13.55
CA GLY A 68 -3.93 6.09 12.88
C GLY A 68 -3.43 6.52 11.50
N LEU A 69 -2.66 5.68 10.81
CA LEU A 69 -2.15 5.94 9.46
C LEU A 69 -3.17 5.43 8.43
N PRO A 70 -3.61 6.27 7.47
CA PRO A 70 -4.40 5.81 6.33
C PRO A 70 -3.71 4.66 5.58
N CYS A 71 -4.38 3.51 5.52
CA CYS A 71 -3.86 2.31 4.88
C CYS A 71 -4.98 1.54 4.17
N ILE A 72 -4.66 0.95 3.03
CA ILE A 72 -5.49 0.01 2.28
C ILE A 72 -4.80 -1.34 2.36
N LEU A 73 -5.32 -2.21 3.23
CA LEU A 73 -4.87 -3.59 3.36
C LEU A 73 -5.58 -4.47 2.32
N LEU A 74 -4.81 -5.13 1.47
CA LEU A 74 -5.30 -6.05 0.42
C LEU A 74 -5.06 -7.51 0.83
N ASP A 75 -5.42 -7.87 2.05
CA ASP A 75 -5.21 -9.21 2.59
C ASP A 75 -6.11 -10.28 1.91
N ASN A 76 -5.92 -11.53 2.31
CA ASN A 76 -6.72 -12.64 1.81
C ASN A 76 -8.23 -12.45 2.08
N ASN A 77 -8.61 -11.76 3.16
CA ASN A 77 -10.01 -11.54 3.49
C ASN A 77 -10.64 -10.52 2.53
N GLU A 78 -9.95 -9.41 2.24
CA GLU A 78 -10.42 -8.42 1.25
C GLU A 78 -10.50 -9.02 -0.15
N ILE A 79 -9.51 -9.82 -0.56
CA ILE A 79 -9.56 -10.55 -1.83
C ILE A 79 -10.74 -11.52 -1.84
N PHE A 80 -10.97 -12.26 -0.76
CA PHE A 80 -12.08 -13.20 -0.65
C PHE A 80 -13.45 -12.49 -0.72
N LYS A 81 -13.60 -11.33 -0.09
CA LYS A 81 -14.80 -10.48 -0.22
C LYS A 81 -15.05 -10.11 -1.69
N ILE A 82 -14.02 -9.61 -2.39
CA ILE A 82 -14.13 -9.26 -3.81
C ILE A 82 -14.56 -10.47 -4.67
N VAL A 83 -13.96 -11.65 -4.41
CA VAL A 83 -14.30 -12.88 -5.13
C VAL A 83 -15.75 -13.28 -4.87
N THR A 84 -16.18 -13.32 -3.60
CA THR A 84 -17.54 -13.72 -3.24
C THR A 84 -18.61 -12.75 -3.76
N GLU A 85 -18.31 -11.45 -3.81
CA GLU A 85 -19.18 -10.45 -4.44
C GLU A 85 -19.32 -10.66 -5.95
N LYS A 86 -18.22 -10.96 -6.65
CA LYS A 86 -18.26 -11.25 -8.08
C LYS A 86 -19.07 -12.51 -8.38
N LEU A 87 -18.95 -13.55 -7.55
CA LEU A 87 -19.68 -14.81 -7.71
C LEU A 87 -21.19 -14.65 -7.58
N LYS A 88 -21.71 -13.66 -6.83
CA LYS A 88 -23.16 -13.38 -6.76
C LYS A 88 -23.77 -12.92 -8.08
N ASN A 89 -22.93 -12.50 -9.03
CA ASN A 89 -23.36 -12.02 -10.35
C ASN A 89 -23.27 -13.11 -11.44
N PHE A 90 -23.00 -14.36 -11.05
CA PHE A 90 -23.08 -15.55 -11.90
C PHE A 90 -24.25 -16.42 -11.43
#